data_AF-A0A0D2BEC8-F1
#
_entry.id   AF-A0A0D2BEC8-F1
#
_cell.length_a   1.000
_cell.length_b   1.000
_cell.length_c   1.000
_cell.angle_alpha   90.00
_cell.angle_beta   90.00
_cell.angle_gamma   90.00
#
_symmetry.space_group_name_H-M   'P 1'
#
loop_
_entity.id
_entity.type
_entity.pdbx_description
1 polymer ?
#
loop_
_entity_poly.entity_id
_entity_poly.type
_entity_poly.pdbx_seq_one_letter_code
_entity_poly.pdbx_strand_id
1 'polypeptide(L)'
;MAYHYFVHLCRIRHHCYGYRRGCWFSNCIESLVHIPLVAGCAITPIDVLVLSLFYRPDGSMTKLRLFEYFVMALVLGVVIRFCIQLSYIQDASVGEVFKGFLPSSDIIKDNGIYLSCGIIGATVMPHSIFLGSGVVQPRLKHFDVQNGHLAVDNSDDEEEKYLPLICAIRACMKYSIVELGISLFTFALFVNSAILIVSGASLYPKTEATEADIFGIHDLLSQSLSKAAGTLFALALLLSGSSAGIVCTMAGQMVSEGIFKWTVKPWMRRLITRYISIVPSIIIAGAVGKNGLNRTLTATQVVSSVIPPFVTAPLVYSHAAAAS
;
A
#
# COMPACT_ATOMS: atom_id res chain seq x y z
N MET A 1 0.81 -25.20 6.33
CA MET A 1 -0.30 -24.23 6.42
C MET A 1 0.13 -22.80 6.13
N ALA A 2 1.06 -22.20 6.86
CA ALA A 2 1.49 -20.80 6.68
C ALA A 2 1.93 -20.42 5.23
N TYR A 3 2.52 -21.35 4.47
CA TYR A 3 2.84 -21.18 3.05
C TYR A 3 1.60 -20.96 2.19
N HIS A 4 0.61 -21.84 2.35
CA HIS A 4 -0.63 -21.81 1.58
C HIS A 4 -1.41 -20.54 1.88
N TYR A 5 -1.41 -20.10 3.15
CA TYR A 5 -2.02 -18.84 3.57
C TYR A 5 -1.22 -17.62 3.07
N PHE A 6 0.11 -17.56 3.21
CA PHE A 6 0.93 -16.43 2.76
C PHE A 6 0.97 -16.30 1.22
N VAL A 7 1.03 -17.41 0.49
CA VAL A 7 0.90 -17.44 -0.97
C VAL A 7 -0.51 -17.04 -1.39
N HIS A 8 -1.56 -17.48 -0.69
CA HIS A 8 -2.92 -16.97 -0.90
C HIS A 8 -3.02 -15.47 -0.58
N LEU A 9 -2.31 -14.97 0.43
CA LEU A 9 -2.30 -13.57 0.86
C LEU A 9 -1.61 -12.64 -0.14
N CYS A 10 -0.43 -13.09 -0.60
CA CYS A 10 0.30 -12.41 -1.65
C CYS A 10 -0.54 -12.43 -2.92
N ARG A 11 -1.20 -13.56 -3.25
CA ARG A 11 -2.14 -13.74 -4.39
C ARG A 11 -3.36 -12.82 -4.29
N ILE A 12 -4.10 -12.81 -3.18
CA ILE A 12 -5.28 -11.97 -2.93
C ILE A 12 -4.92 -10.48 -3.08
N ARG A 13 -3.82 -10.02 -2.45
CA ARG A 13 -3.44 -8.60 -2.57
C ARG A 13 -2.76 -8.24 -3.88
N HIS A 14 -2.06 -9.18 -4.51
CA HIS A 14 -1.56 -9.00 -5.86
C HIS A 14 -2.74 -8.70 -6.79
N HIS A 15 -3.83 -9.48 -6.78
CA HIS A 15 -5.03 -9.20 -7.60
C HIS A 15 -5.50 -7.75 -7.45
N CYS A 16 -5.46 -7.21 -6.24
CA CYS A 16 -5.77 -5.81 -5.92
C CYS A 16 -4.80 -4.81 -6.58
N TYR A 17 -3.50 -5.12 -6.63
CA TYR A 17 -2.46 -4.28 -7.27
C TYR A 17 -2.41 -4.39 -8.79
N GLY A 18 -2.61 -5.59 -9.35
CA GLY A 18 -2.77 -5.83 -10.79
C GLY A 18 -4.03 -5.16 -11.34
N TYR A 19 -5.12 -5.21 -10.57
CA TYR A 19 -6.35 -4.47 -10.85
C TYR A 19 -6.17 -2.95 -10.76
N ARG A 20 -5.66 -2.42 -9.63
CA ARG A 20 -5.36 -0.98 -9.49
C ARG A 20 -4.56 -0.54 -10.71
N ARG A 21 -3.35 -1.09 -10.92
CA ARG A 21 -2.50 -0.64 -12.02
C ARG A 21 -3.12 -0.85 -13.40
N GLY A 22 -3.96 -1.85 -13.60
CA GLY A 22 -4.61 -2.14 -14.87
C GLY A 22 -5.63 -1.09 -15.24
N CYS A 23 -6.54 -0.79 -14.31
CA CYS A 23 -7.46 0.33 -14.44
C CYS A 23 -6.77 1.69 -14.50
N TRP A 24 -5.66 1.89 -13.77
CA TRP A 24 -4.92 3.15 -13.75
C TRP A 24 -4.14 3.41 -15.03
N PHE A 25 -3.50 2.39 -15.60
CA PHE A 25 -2.83 2.51 -16.89
C PHE A 25 -3.87 2.72 -17.99
N SER A 26 -5.02 2.02 -17.92
CA SER A 26 -6.16 2.30 -18.78
C SER A 26 -6.63 3.74 -18.63
N ASN A 27 -6.79 4.32 -17.42
CA ASN A 27 -7.29 5.68 -17.22
C ASN A 27 -6.31 6.81 -17.54
N CYS A 28 -5.04 6.69 -17.13
CA CYS A 28 -3.99 7.63 -17.57
C CYS A 28 -3.93 7.68 -19.09
N ILE A 29 -4.18 6.53 -19.74
CA ILE A 29 -4.25 6.44 -21.18
C ILE A 29 -5.69 6.63 -21.71
N GLU A 30 -6.75 6.64 -20.92
CA GLU A 30 -8.11 6.96 -21.37
C GLU A 30 -8.27 8.47 -21.46
N SER A 31 -7.65 9.19 -20.50
CA SER A 31 -7.47 10.64 -20.54
C SER A 31 -6.52 11.11 -21.68
N LEU A 32 -5.71 10.21 -22.25
CA LEU A 32 -4.71 10.54 -23.28
C LEU A 32 -4.93 9.85 -24.65
N VAL A 33 -5.55 8.65 -24.73
CA VAL A 33 -5.64 7.71 -25.89
C VAL A 33 -6.83 6.68 -25.86
N HIS A 34 -7.85 6.77 -24.98
CA HIS A 34 -9.02 5.84 -24.99
C HIS A 34 -8.73 4.32 -25.03
N ILE A 35 -7.95 3.77 -24.08
CA ILE A 35 -7.64 2.32 -24.04
C ILE A 35 -8.63 1.53 -23.15
N PRO A 36 -9.18 0.38 -23.63
CA PRO A 36 -10.12 -0.44 -22.87
C PRO A 36 -9.49 -1.10 -21.64
N LEU A 37 -10.29 -1.28 -20.57
CA LEU A 37 -9.89 -1.81 -19.25
C LEU A 37 -8.99 -3.06 -19.32
N VAL A 38 -9.31 -3.96 -20.25
CA VAL A 38 -8.61 -5.23 -20.46
C VAL A 38 -7.18 -5.00 -20.96
N ALA A 39 -6.97 -4.03 -21.84
CA ALA A 39 -5.65 -3.65 -22.33
C ALA A 39 -4.84 -2.94 -21.23
N GLY A 40 -5.48 -2.09 -20.42
CA GLY A 40 -4.86 -1.51 -19.23
C GLY A 40 -4.29 -2.59 -18.29
N CYS A 41 -5.09 -3.61 -17.95
CA CYS A 41 -4.64 -4.78 -17.16
C CYS A 41 -3.48 -5.54 -17.81
N ALA A 42 -3.53 -5.74 -19.13
CA ALA A 42 -2.50 -6.45 -19.88
C ALA A 42 -1.16 -5.70 -19.98
N ILE A 43 -1.15 -4.36 -19.88
CA ILE A 43 0.08 -3.55 -19.95
C ILE A 43 0.80 -3.49 -18.60
N THR A 44 0.11 -3.76 -17.49
CA THR A 44 0.72 -3.69 -16.17
C THR A 44 1.97 -4.57 -15.92
N PRO A 45 2.13 -5.78 -16.49
CA PRO A 45 3.37 -6.55 -16.37
C PRO A 45 4.57 -5.83 -17.00
N ILE A 46 4.33 -5.01 -18.02
CA ILE A 46 5.36 -4.24 -18.73
C ILE A 46 6.00 -3.23 -17.78
N ASP A 47 5.25 -2.66 -16.83
CA ASP A 47 5.85 -1.75 -15.82
C ASP A 47 6.90 -2.48 -14.95
N VAL A 48 6.76 -3.79 -14.72
CA VAL A 48 7.74 -4.58 -13.95
C VAL A 48 8.98 -4.76 -14.76
N LEU A 49 8.80 -5.08 -16.04
CA LEU A 49 9.90 -5.27 -16.96
C LEU A 49 10.68 -3.97 -17.13
N VAL A 50 9.97 -2.84 -17.29
CA VAL A 50 10.59 -1.50 -17.37
C VAL A 50 11.32 -1.16 -16.07
N LEU A 51 10.71 -1.35 -14.90
CA LEU A 51 11.38 -1.12 -13.62
C LEU A 51 12.55 -2.07 -13.38
N SER A 52 12.43 -3.33 -13.80
CA SER A 52 13.51 -4.33 -13.67
C SER A 52 14.67 -4.05 -14.63
N LEU A 53 14.39 -3.49 -15.81
CA LEU A 53 15.42 -3.04 -16.77
C LEU A 53 16.12 -1.76 -16.29
N PHE A 54 15.38 -0.84 -15.66
CA PHE A 54 15.94 0.36 -15.05
C PHE A 54 16.71 0.06 -13.76
N TYR A 55 16.37 -1.02 -13.06
CA TYR A 55 17.04 -1.50 -11.87
C TYR A 55 18.25 -2.36 -12.25
N ARG A 56 19.37 -1.72 -12.59
CA ARG A 56 20.66 -2.41 -12.63
C ARG A 56 21.15 -2.65 -11.20
N PRO A 57 21.64 -3.85 -10.86
CA PRO A 57 22.17 -4.18 -9.54
C PRO A 57 23.43 -3.38 -9.15
N ASP A 58 23.98 -2.57 -10.06
CA ASP A 58 25.15 -1.73 -9.82
C ASP A 58 24.81 -0.47 -9.00
N GLY A 59 24.70 -0.65 -7.68
CA GLY A 59 25.17 0.28 -6.64
C GLY A 59 24.53 1.67 -6.48
N SER A 60 23.80 2.22 -7.45
CA SER A 60 23.27 3.58 -7.35
C SER A 60 21.86 3.62 -6.75
N MET A 61 21.80 3.58 -5.41
CA MET A 61 20.58 3.86 -4.62
C MET A 61 19.98 5.25 -4.91
N THR A 62 20.72 6.12 -5.62
CA THR A 62 20.31 7.46 -6.05
C THR A 62 19.10 7.44 -7.00
N LYS A 63 19.05 6.50 -7.95
CA LYS A 63 17.91 6.42 -8.91
C LYS A 63 16.61 6.02 -8.22
N LEU A 64 16.67 5.13 -7.23
CA LEU A 64 15.52 4.71 -6.43
C LEU A 64 15.02 5.86 -5.54
N ARG A 65 15.92 6.55 -4.84
CA ARG A 65 15.57 7.71 -4.02
C ARG A 65 14.98 8.85 -4.85
N LEU A 66 15.52 9.12 -6.04
CA LEU A 66 14.97 10.11 -6.95
C LEU A 66 13.55 9.75 -7.39
N PHE A 67 13.32 8.47 -7.71
CA PHE A 67 11.97 7.97 -8.02
C PHE A 67 11.01 8.12 -6.83
N GLU A 68 11.45 7.78 -5.61
CA GLU A 68 10.66 7.97 -4.39
C GLU A 68 10.32 9.43 -4.13
N TYR A 69 11.27 10.36 -4.28
CA TYR A 69 11.02 11.80 -4.15
C TYR A 69 10.02 12.29 -5.21
N PHE A 70 10.12 11.79 -6.43
CA PHE A 70 9.16 12.11 -7.49
C PHE A 70 7.75 11.63 -7.14
N VAL A 71 7.60 10.39 -6.66
CA VAL A 71 6.30 9.88 -6.19
C VAL A 71 5.79 10.69 -4.99
N MET A 72 6.66 11.03 -4.03
CA MET A 72 6.30 11.84 -2.87
C MET A 72 5.76 13.21 -3.29
N ALA A 73 6.40 13.87 -4.25
CA ALA A 73 5.96 15.16 -4.78
C ALA A 73 4.57 15.06 -5.44
N LEU A 74 4.32 13.99 -6.20
CA LEU A 74 3.01 13.74 -6.82
C LEU A 74 1.91 13.50 -5.78
N VAL A 75 2.18 12.66 -4.78
CA VAL A 75 1.22 12.39 -3.70
C VAL A 75 0.95 13.68 -2.92
N LEU A 76 1.98 14.48 -2.61
CA LEU A 76 1.82 15.77 -1.95
C LEU A 76 0.95 16.73 -2.78
N GLY A 77 1.13 16.74 -4.11
CA GLY A 77 0.26 17.47 -5.02
C GLY A 77 -1.21 17.03 -4.93
N VAL A 78 -1.46 15.72 -4.85
CA VAL A 78 -2.81 15.17 -4.63
C VAL A 78 -3.39 15.60 -3.28
N VAL A 79 -2.59 15.55 -2.20
CA VAL A 79 -3.02 15.99 -0.87
C VAL A 79 -3.43 17.46 -0.90
N ILE A 80 -2.61 18.33 -1.48
CA ILE A 80 -2.92 19.76 -1.63
C ILE A 80 -4.24 19.97 -2.38
N ARG A 81 -4.50 19.18 -3.43
CA ARG A 81 -5.75 19.25 -4.20
C ARG A 81 -6.97 18.86 -3.36
N PHE A 82 -6.86 17.81 -2.54
CA PHE A 82 -7.92 17.46 -1.58
C PHE A 82 -8.12 18.54 -0.51
N CYS A 83 -7.06 19.17 -0.01
CA CYS A 83 -7.18 20.31 0.92
C CYS A 83 -7.95 21.48 0.29
N ILE A 84 -7.63 21.81 -0.97
CA ILE A 84 -8.32 22.88 -1.70
C ILE A 84 -9.80 22.51 -1.88
N GLN A 85 -10.09 21.28 -2.32
CA GLN A 85 -11.47 20.81 -2.48
C GLN A 85 -12.25 20.87 -1.16
N LEU A 86 -11.65 20.45 -0.04
CA LEU A 86 -12.25 20.56 1.29
C LEU A 86 -12.59 22.00 1.67
N SER A 87 -11.73 22.96 1.31
CA SER A 87 -11.97 24.38 1.57
C SER A 87 -13.10 25.00 0.72
N TYR A 88 -13.44 24.40 -0.41
CA TYR A 88 -14.55 24.86 -1.27
C TYR A 88 -15.91 24.29 -0.85
N ILE A 89 -15.95 23.23 -0.04
CA ILE A 89 -17.19 22.64 0.45
C ILE A 89 -17.76 23.53 1.56
N GLN A 90 -18.72 24.39 1.21
CA GLN A 90 -19.34 25.36 2.13
C GLN A 90 -20.46 24.75 3.00
N ASP A 91 -21.02 23.61 2.59
CA ASP A 91 -22.21 23.02 3.23
C ASP A 91 -21.89 22.02 4.36
N ALA A 92 -20.61 21.70 4.62
CA ALA A 92 -20.22 20.75 5.67
C ALA A 92 -19.85 21.48 6.97
N SER A 93 -20.69 21.36 8.00
CA SER A 93 -20.37 21.85 9.34
C SER A 93 -19.17 21.09 9.91
N VAL A 94 -18.16 21.81 10.40
CA VAL A 94 -16.99 21.23 11.08
C VAL A 94 -17.43 20.32 12.23
N GLY A 95 -18.51 20.67 12.93
CA GLY A 95 -19.07 19.86 14.02
C GLY A 95 -19.62 18.51 13.55
N GLU A 96 -20.19 18.42 12.35
CA GLU A 96 -20.69 17.16 11.79
C GLU A 96 -19.55 16.23 11.36
N VAL A 97 -18.47 16.80 10.79
CA VAL A 97 -17.27 16.05 10.45
C VAL A 97 -16.64 15.45 11.72
N PHE A 98 -16.50 16.23 12.79
CA PHE A 98 -15.99 15.73 14.08
C PHE A 98 -16.94 14.73 14.74
N LYS A 99 -18.25 14.90 14.59
CA LYS A 99 -19.24 13.91 15.05
C LYS A 99 -19.13 12.59 14.29
N GLY A 100 -18.70 12.61 13.03
CA GLY A 100 -18.42 11.42 12.24
C GLY A 100 -17.23 10.57 12.72
N PHE A 101 -16.34 11.12 13.56
CA PHE A 101 -15.30 10.33 14.23
C PHE A 101 -15.83 9.53 15.42
N LEU A 102 -17.02 9.85 15.92
CA LEU A 102 -17.66 9.09 16.98
C LEU A 102 -18.32 7.83 16.40
N PRO A 103 -18.22 6.68 17.07
CA PRO A 103 -18.85 5.46 16.62
C PRO A 103 -20.38 5.63 16.61
N SER A 104 -21.01 5.46 15.45
CA SER A 104 -22.46 5.49 15.30
C SER A 104 -23.01 4.11 15.00
N SER A 105 -24.29 3.89 15.31
CA SER A 105 -25.00 2.64 14.96
C SER A 105 -25.15 2.45 13.45
N ASP A 106 -24.87 3.48 12.64
CA ASP A 106 -24.94 3.40 11.17
C ASP A 106 -23.78 2.59 10.57
N ILE A 107 -22.72 2.32 11.34
CA ILE A 107 -21.68 1.36 10.96
C ILE A 107 -22.26 -0.06 10.81
N ILE A 108 -23.28 -0.40 11.60
CA ILE A 108 -23.91 -1.73 11.64
C ILE A 108 -25.08 -1.83 10.65
N LYS A 109 -25.65 -0.70 10.25
CA LYS A 109 -26.72 -0.65 9.26
C LYS A 109 -26.13 -0.79 7.84
N ASP A 110 -26.89 -1.40 6.95
CA ASP A 110 -26.54 -1.61 5.55
C ASP A 110 -25.19 -2.33 5.33
N ASN A 111 -24.51 -2.02 4.23
CA ASN A 111 -23.20 -2.56 3.86
C ASN A 111 -22.03 -1.91 4.66
N GLY A 112 -22.33 -1.23 5.78
CA GLY A 112 -21.38 -0.46 6.59
C GLY A 112 -20.24 -1.30 7.13
N ILE A 113 -20.54 -2.48 7.70
CA ILE A 113 -19.54 -3.42 8.21
C ILE A 113 -18.59 -3.86 7.10
N TYR A 114 -19.13 -4.14 5.90
CA TYR A 114 -18.33 -4.56 4.75
C TYR A 114 -17.35 -3.46 4.32
N LEU A 115 -17.81 -2.21 4.25
CA LEU A 115 -16.95 -1.07 3.91
C LEU A 115 -15.92 -0.78 5.01
N SER A 116 -16.31 -0.84 6.29
CA SER A 116 -15.40 -0.67 7.43
C SER A 116 -14.31 -1.74 7.46
N CYS A 117 -14.66 -3.01 7.25
CA CYS A 117 -13.68 -4.09 7.11
C CYS A 117 -12.74 -3.84 5.91
N GLY A 118 -13.27 -3.34 4.79
CA GLY A 118 -12.47 -2.95 3.63
C GLY A 118 -11.44 -1.85 3.96
N ILE A 119 -11.86 -0.80 4.67
CA ILE A 119 -10.97 0.29 5.12
C ILE A 119 -9.89 -0.24 6.09
N ILE A 120 -10.27 -1.11 7.04
CA ILE A 120 -9.32 -1.72 7.98
C ILE A 120 -8.31 -2.61 7.23
N GLY A 121 -8.75 -3.46 6.30
CA GLY A 121 -7.84 -4.33 5.52
C GLY A 121 -6.98 -3.58 4.50
N ALA A 122 -7.43 -2.42 4.04
CA ALA A 122 -6.64 -1.53 3.20
C ALA A 122 -5.50 -0.88 4.00
N THR A 123 -5.77 -0.44 5.24
CA THR A 123 -4.83 0.28 6.12
C THR A 123 -3.86 -0.64 6.87
N VAL A 124 -4.34 -1.75 7.42
CA VAL A 124 -3.50 -2.70 8.17
C VAL A 124 -2.93 -3.75 7.21
N MET A 125 -1.69 -3.54 6.81
CA MET A 125 -0.97 -4.38 5.86
C MET A 125 -0.06 -5.39 6.58
N PRO A 126 -0.33 -6.71 6.50
CA PRO A 126 0.47 -7.70 7.23
C PRO A 126 1.92 -7.79 6.73
N HIS A 127 2.17 -7.52 5.45
CA HIS A 127 3.52 -7.49 4.89
C HIS A 127 4.34 -6.30 5.41
N SER A 128 3.70 -5.21 5.83
CA SER A 128 4.39 -4.06 6.43
C SER A 128 4.98 -4.39 7.80
N ILE A 129 4.39 -5.35 8.52
CA ILE A 129 4.93 -5.86 9.79
C ILE A 129 6.28 -6.54 9.54
N PHE A 130 6.33 -7.48 8.58
CA PHE A 130 7.57 -8.19 8.22
C PHE A 130 8.63 -7.25 7.64
N LEU A 131 8.22 -6.34 6.75
CA LEU A 131 9.12 -5.36 6.16
C LEU A 131 9.72 -4.43 7.23
N GLY A 132 8.89 -3.91 8.13
CA GLY A 132 9.33 -3.04 9.21
C GLY A 132 10.39 -3.70 10.08
N SER A 133 10.20 -4.96 10.44
CA SER A 133 11.20 -5.74 11.20
C SER A 133 12.53 -5.88 10.45
N GLY A 134 12.51 -6.12 9.14
CA GLY A 134 13.75 -6.25 8.35
C GLY A 134 14.46 -4.91 8.08
N VAL A 135 13.71 -3.81 7.91
CA VAL A 135 14.28 -2.47 7.66
C VAL A 135 14.95 -1.87 8.91
N VAL A 136 14.51 -2.29 10.11
CA VAL A 136 15.11 -1.83 11.37
C VAL A 136 16.48 -2.49 11.63
N GLN A 137 16.74 -3.70 11.12
CA GLN A 137 17.99 -4.42 11.37
C GLN A 137 19.25 -3.66 10.89
N PRO A 138 19.32 -3.13 9.65
CA PRO A 138 20.44 -2.29 9.23
C PRO A 138 20.60 -1.01 10.06
N ARG A 139 19.48 -0.42 10.54
CA ARG A 139 19.51 0.79 11.39
C ARG A 139 20.15 0.48 12.74
N LEU A 140 19.85 -0.67 13.32
CA LEU A 140 20.48 -1.19 14.53
C LEU A 140 22.00 -1.35 14.34
N LYS A 141 22.41 -2.04 13.26
CA LYS A 141 23.82 -2.24 12.94
C LYS A 141 24.55 -0.92 12.76
N HIS A 142 23.95 0.05 12.08
CA HIS A 142 24.54 1.37 11.91
C HIS A 142 24.71 2.13 13.24
N PHE A 143 23.72 2.03 14.14
CA PHE A 143 23.81 2.64 15.47
C PHE A 143 24.93 2.02 16.31
N ASP A 144 25.11 0.69 16.27
CA ASP A 144 26.19 0.03 17.02
C ASP A 144 27.58 0.35 16.46
N VAL A 145 27.72 0.45 15.13
CA VAL A 145 28.98 0.90 14.49
C VAL A 145 29.30 2.35 14.85
N GLN A 146 28.31 3.25 14.82
CA GLN A 146 28.53 4.68 15.11
C GLN A 146 28.91 4.94 16.58
N ASN A 147 28.38 4.15 17.51
CA ASN A 147 28.71 4.25 18.93
C ASN A 147 29.97 3.47 19.34
N GLY A 148 30.72 2.91 18.37
CA GLY A 148 31.98 2.21 18.62
C GLY A 148 31.83 0.84 19.30
N HIS A 149 30.62 0.27 19.29
CA HIS A 149 30.34 -1.03 19.93
C HIS A 149 30.52 -2.22 18.96
N LEU A 150 30.69 -1.94 17.67
CA LEU A 150 31.09 -2.92 16.65
C LEU A 150 32.33 -2.37 15.92
N ALA A 151 33.45 -3.12 15.97
CA ALA A 151 34.53 -2.89 15.03
C ALA A 151 34.08 -3.37 13.66
N VAL A 152 34.25 -2.55 12.62
CA VAL A 152 34.03 -3.00 11.23
C VAL A 152 35.19 -3.92 10.89
N ASP A 153 35.04 -5.22 11.15
CA ASP A 153 35.98 -6.19 10.62
C ASP A 153 35.72 -6.35 9.12
N ASN A 154 36.75 -6.11 8.31
CA ASN A 154 36.71 -6.25 6.84
C ASN A 154 37.16 -7.65 6.41
N SER A 155 37.25 -8.60 7.34
CA SER A 155 37.56 -9.99 7.04
C SER A 155 36.30 -10.73 6.57
N ASP A 156 36.39 -11.35 5.40
CA ASP A 156 35.34 -12.12 4.71
C ASP A 156 35.02 -13.47 5.39
N ASP A 157 35.27 -13.61 6.70
CA ASP A 157 35.22 -14.90 7.40
C ASP A 157 34.03 -14.97 8.36
N GLU A 158 33.12 -15.89 8.01
CA GLU A 158 31.95 -16.37 8.75
C GLU A 158 30.87 -15.31 9.08
N GLU A 159 29.65 -15.59 8.62
CA GLU A 159 28.43 -14.80 8.88
C GLU A 159 28.07 -14.88 10.37
N GLU A 160 28.87 -14.26 11.23
CA GLU A 160 28.66 -14.26 12.68
C GLU A 160 27.35 -13.51 12.95
N LYS A 161 26.42 -14.21 13.60
CA LYS A 161 25.06 -13.74 13.83
C LYS A 161 25.09 -12.47 14.70
N TYR A 162 24.98 -11.30 14.08
CA TYR A 162 24.94 -10.01 14.76
C TYR A 162 23.86 -9.99 15.88
N LEU A 163 24.31 -9.80 17.13
CA LEU A 163 23.46 -9.58 18.29
C LEU A 163 23.50 -8.09 18.68
N PRO A 164 22.38 -7.35 18.54
CA PRO A 164 22.36 -5.92 18.86
C PRO A 164 22.39 -5.64 20.36
N LEU A 165 22.98 -4.52 20.76
CA LEU A 165 22.96 -4.08 22.15
C LEU A 165 21.57 -3.57 22.57
N ILE A 166 21.25 -3.75 23.85
CA ILE A 166 19.98 -3.32 24.46
C ILE A 166 19.77 -1.80 24.33
N CYS A 167 20.85 -1.01 24.38
CA CYS A 167 20.79 0.44 24.19
C CYS A 167 20.37 0.81 22.75
N ALA A 168 20.92 0.13 21.74
CA ALA A 168 20.58 0.30 20.34
C ALA A 168 19.13 -0.10 20.06
N ILE A 169 18.68 -1.22 20.62
CA ILE A 169 17.29 -1.67 20.52
C ILE A 169 16.36 -0.59 21.09
N ARG A 170 16.61 -0.11 22.32
CA ARG A 170 15.72 0.86 22.97
C ARG A 170 15.68 2.20 22.24
N ALA A 171 16.82 2.69 21.77
CA ALA A 171 16.89 3.95 21.02
C ALA A 171 16.18 3.83 19.66
N CYS A 172 16.48 2.78 18.90
CA CYS A 172 15.89 2.56 17.58
C CYS A 172 14.39 2.28 17.66
N MET A 173 13.93 1.51 18.66
CA MET A 173 12.49 1.30 18.88
C MET A 173 11.77 2.61 19.19
N LYS A 174 12.29 3.45 20.09
CA LYS A 174 11.68 4.76 20.39
C LYS A 174 11.59 5.63 19.13
N TYR A 175 12.68 5.73 18.38
CA TYR A 175 12.72 6.49 17.14
C TYR A 175 11.71 5.96 16.12
N SER A 176 11.69 4.64 15.90
CA SER A 176 10.79 3.99 14.94
C SER A 176 9.33 4.13 15.33
N ILE A 177 8.98 4.01 16.62
CA ILE A 177 7.61 4.21 17.12
C ILE A 177 7.16 5.66 16.89
N VAL A 178 8.02 6.64 17.19
CA VAL A 178 7.70 8.05 16.98
C VAL A 178 7.57 8.38 15.49
N GLU A 179 8.50 7.91 14.65
CA GLU A 179 8.47 8.10 13.20
C GLU A 179 7.21 7.51 12.58
N LEU A 180 6.88 6.25 12.90
CA LEU A 180 5.69 5.57 12.40
C LEU A 180 4.41 6.17 12.97
N GLY A 181 4.40 6.52 14.26
CA GLY A 181 3.26 7.14 14.92
C GLY A 181 2.92 8.51 14.32
N ILE A 182 3.92 9.36 14.11
CA ILE A 182 3.75 10.66 13.44
C ILE A 182 3.30 10.43 12.00
N SER A 183 3.94 9.54 11.24
CA SER A 183 3.57 9.28 9.84
C SER A 183 2.13 8.79 9.68
N LEU A 184 1.70 7.84 10.51
CA LEU A 184 0.35 7.28 10.48
C LEU A 184 -0.69 8.31 10.92
N PHE A 185 -0.42 9.05 12.00
CA PHE A 185 -1.38 10.01 12.56
C PHE A 185 -1.50 11.28 11.72
N THR A 186 -0.40 11.79 11.18
CA THR A 186 -0.41 13.07 10.44
C THR A 186 -0.75 12.87 8.97
N PHE A 187 -0.12 11.90 8.30
CA PHE A 187 -0.24 11.76 6.86
C PHE A 187 -1.33 10.76 6.47
N ALA A 188 -1.26 9.53 6.99
CA ALA A 188 -2.19 8.47 6.59
C ALA A 188 -3.62 8.75 7.04
N LEU A 189 -3.82 9.14 8.30
CA LEU A 189 -5.15 9.50 8.83
C LEU A 189 -5.73 10.71 8.09
N PHE A 190 -4.93 11.77 7.89
CA PHE A 190 -5.39 12.95 7.17
C PHE A 190 -5.85 12.63 5.75
N VAL A 191 -5.05 11.90 4.98
CA VAL A 191 -5.40 11.54 3.60
C VAL A 191 -6.63 10.63 3.56
N ASN A 192 -6.70 9.61 4.42
CA ASN A 192 -7.84 8.69 4.47
C ASN A 192 -9.14 9.43 4.84
N SER A 193 -9.09 10.32 5.84
CA SER A 193 -10.24 11.14 6.24
C SER A 193 -10.64 12.14 5.15
N ALA A 194 -9.68 12.81 4.53
CA ALA A 194 -9.94 13.78 3.46
C ALA A 194 -10.66 13.14 2.27
N ILE A 195 -10.21 11.96 1.82
CA ILE A 195 -10.86 11.22 0.74
C ILE A 195 -12.30 10.84 1.13
N LEU A 196 -12.52 10.37 2.36
CA LEU A 196 -13.83 9.96 2.84
C LEU A 196 -14.81 11.15 2.95
N ILE A 197 -14.36 12.27 3.50
CA ILE A 197 -15.15 13.50 3.64
C ILE A 197 -15.52 14.07 2.28
N VAL A 198 -14.55 14.20 1.36
CA VAL A 198 -14.82 14.71 0.00
C VAL A 198 -15.78 13.80 -0.75
N SER A 199 -15.62 12.48 -0.63
CA SER A 199 -16.53 11.51 -1.25
C SER A 199 -17.94 11.63 -0.66
N GLY A 200 -18.06 11.74 0.66
CA GLY A 200 -19.35 11.93 1.34
C GLY A 200 -20.04 13.23 0.92
N ALA A 201 -19.33 14.36 0.92
CA ALA A 201 -19.90 15.66 0.58
C ALA A 201 -20.29 15.79 -0.90
N SER A 202 -19.63 15.05 -1.81
CA SER A 202 -19.85 15.19 -3.25
C SER A 202 -20.79 14.13 -3.85
N LEU A 203 -20.93 12.96 -3.22
CA LEU A 203 -21.76 11.84 -3.73
C LEU A 203 -23.11 11.68 -3.01
N TYR A 204 -23.24 12.14 -1.76
CA TYR A 204 -24.49 12.05 -1.01
C TYR A 204 -25.44 13.20 -1.44
N PRO A 205 -26.71 12.98 -1.88
CA PRO A 205 -27.64 11.85 -1.70
C PRO A 205 -28.00 11.09 -2.99
N LYS A 206 -27.10 10.98 -3.97
CA LYS A 206 -27.42 10.27 -5.23
C LYS A 206 -27.59 8.77 -4.95
N THR A 207 -28.77 8.21 -5.24
CA THR A 207 -29.12 6.79 -5.06
C THR A 207 -28.29 5.82 -5.95
N GLU A 208 -27.48 6.34 -6.87
CA GLU A 208 -26.46 5.58 -7.62
C GLU A 208 -25.09 5.53 -6.90
N ALA A 209 -24.93 6.17 -5.73
CA ALA A 209 -23.67 6.26 -4.98
C ALA A 209 -23.31 4.99 -4.18
N THR A 210 -24.00 3.86 -4.39
CA THR A 210 -23.67 2.59 -3.74
C THR A 210 -22.33 2.01 -4.21
N GLU A 211 -21.81 2.47 -5.35
CA GLU A 211 -20.48 2.13 -5.85
C GLU A 211 -19.68 3.43 -6.06
N ALA A 212 -19.31 4.12 -4.98
CA ALA A 212 -18.33 5.22 -4.97
C ALA A 212 -16.96 4.69 -5.45
N ASP A 213 -16.83 4.55 -6.75
CA ASP A 213 -15.66 3.97 -7.38
C ASP A 213 -14.55 5.03 -7.51
N ILE A 214 -13.33 4.54 -7.61
CA ILE A 214 -12.12 5.30 -7.93
C ILE A 214 -12.31 6.18 -9.17
N PHE A 215 -13.10 5.74 -10.14
CA PHE A 215 -13.46 6.52 -11.33
C PHE A 215 -14.33 7.72 -10.96
N GLY A 216 -15.25 7.56 -10.01
CA GLY A 216 -16.04 8.65 -9.46
C GLY A 216 -15.15 9.73 -8.83
N ILE A 217 -14.11 9.34 -8.08
CA ILE A 217 -13.16 10.30 -7.49
C ILE A 217 -12.37 11.04 -8.58
N HIS A 218 -11.91 10.34 -9.62
CA HIS A 218 -11.23 10.97 -10.75
C HIS A 218 -12.12 11.99 -11.46
N ASP A 219 -13.37 11.61 -11.74
CA ASP A 219 -14.32 12.46 -12.45
C ASP A 219 -14.72 13.67 -11.60
N LEU A 220 -14.92 13.47 -10.29
CA LEU A 220 -15.11 14.56 -9.35
C LEU A 220 -13.93 15.54 -9.35
N LEU A 221 -12.69 15.06 -9.23
CA LEU A 221 -11.52 15.93 -9.23
C LEU A 221 -11.34 16.66 -10.57
N SER A 222 -11.64 15.98 -11.68
CA SER A 222 -11.56 16.55 -13.02
C SER A 222 -12.62 17.61 -13.28
N GLN A 223 -13.83 17.43 -12.75
CA GLN A 223 -14.97 18.33 -12.95
C GLN A 223 -14.98 19.50 -11.95
N SER A 224 -14.66 19.25 -10.68
CA SER A 224 -14.73 20.27 -9.61
C SER A 224 -13.52 21.19 -9.56
N LEU A 225 -12.31 20.72 -9.92
CA LEU A 225 -11.09 21.53 -9.87
C LEU A 225 -10.55 21.87 -11.26
N SER A 226 -10.13 20.84 -12.01
CA SER A 226 -9.59 20.97 -13.37
C SER A 226 -9.24 19.59 -13.93
N LYS A 227 -9.22 19.45 -15.26
CA LYS A 227 -8.70 18.25 -15.94
C LYS A 227 -7.27 17.89 -15.48
N ALA A 228 -6.43 18.87 -15.19
CA ALA A 228 -5.07 18.66 -14.69
C ALA A 228 -5.02 18.03 -13.28
N ALA A 229 -6.03 18.25 -12.44
CA ALA A 229 -6.10 17.63 -11.12
C ALA A 229 -6.45 16.13 -11.20
N GLY A 230 -7.37 15.77 -12.10
CA GLY A 230 -7.71 14.37 -12.38
C GLY A 230 -6.51 13.58 -12.92
N THR A 231 -5.77 14.15 -13.87
CA THR A 231 -4.58 13.50 -14.44
C THR A 231 -3.45 13.36 -13.42
N LEU A 232 -3.23 14.37 -12.57
CA LEU A 232 -2.26 14.31 -11.48
C LEU A 232 -2.61 13.19 -10.47
N PHE A 233 -3.89 13.06 -10.13
CA PHE A 233 -4.38 12.01 -9.24
C PHE A 233 -4.17 10.61 -9.84
N ALA A 234 -4.54 10.42 -11.11
CA ALA A 234 -4.34 9.14 -11.81
C ALA A 234 -2.85 8.76 -11.90
N LEU A 235 -1.98 9.74 -12.22
CA LEU A 235 -0.53 9.53 -12.31
C LEU A 235 0.09 9.20 -10.94
N ALA A 236 -0.31 9.92 -9.89
CA ALA A 236 0.14 9.66 -8.53
C ALA A 236 -0.26 8.26 -8.07
N LEU A 237 -1.48 7.81 -8.38
CA LEU A 237 -1.96 6.46 -8.01
C LEU A 237 -1.28 5.35 -8.80
N LEU A 238 -0.98 5.59 -10.09
CA LEU A 238 -0.21 4.65 -10.90
C LEU A 238 1.20 4.45 -10.33
N LEU A 239 1.91 5.55 -10.05
CA LEU A 239 3.28 5.50 -9.55
C LEU A 239 3.36 5.01 -8.10
N SER A 240 2.40 5.36 -7.24
CA SER A 240 2.25 4.79 -5.89
C SER A 240 2.06 3.27 -5.95
N GLY A 241 1.24 2.78 -6.89
CA GLY A 241 1.06 1.34 -7.12
C GLY A 241 2.35 0.63 -7.51
N SER A 242 3.24 1.31 -8.24
CA SER A 242 4.54 0.76 -8.65
C SER A 242 5.53 0.62 -7.49
N SER A 243 5.61 1.65 -6.61
CA SER A 243 6.40 1.64 -5.38
C SER A 243 5.94 0.55 -4.41
N ALA A 244 4.62 0.42 -4.21
CA ALA A 244 4.07 -0.63 -3.37
C ALA A 244 4.39 -2.06 -3.87
N GLY A 245 4.60 -2.23 -5.18
CA GLY A 245 5.07 -3.49 -5.74
C GLY A 245 6.49 -3.87 -5.31
N ILE A 246 7.38 -2.88 -5.12
CA ILE A 246 8.76 -3.09 -4.64
C ILE A 246 8.73 -3.52 -3.18
N VAL A 247 7.96 -2.81 -2.36
CA VAL A 247 7.75 -3.14 -0.94
C VAL A 247 7.19 -4.56 -0.78
N CYS A 248 6.21 -4.95 -1.60
CA CYS A 248 5.64 -6.30 -1.59
C CYS A 248 6.72 -7.36 -1.90
N THR A 249 7.60 -7.10 -2.87
CA THR A 249 8.67 -8.05 -3.20
C THR A 249 9.72 -8.18 -2.10
N MET A 250 10.07 -7.07 -1.43
CA MET A 250 11.00 -7.09 -0.29
C MET A 250 10.41 -7.88 0.89
N ALA A 251 9.15 -7.61 1.25
CA ALA A 251 8.48 -8.38 2.30
C ALA A 251 8.34 -9.86 1.92
N GLY A 252 8.05 -10.16 0.64
CA GLY A 252 8.03 -11.51 0.11
C GLY A 252 9.39 -12.21 0.23
N GLN A 253 10.50 -11.50 0.01
CA GLN A 253 11.88 -11.98 0.23
C GLN A 253 12.12 -12.35 1.67
N MET A 254 11.87 -11.43 2.60
CA MET A 254 12.03 -11.67 4.04
C MET A 254 11.25 -12.90 4.52
N VAL A 255 10.01 -13.07 4.07
CA VAL A 255 9.17 -14.21 4.48
C VAL A 255 9.63 -15.53 3.83
N SER A 256 9.96 -15.52 2.54
CA SER A 256 10.40 -16.74 1.84
C SER A 256 11.75 -17.25 2.33
N GLU A 257 12.68 -16.34 2.61
CA GLU A 257 14.01 -16.69 3.12
C GLU A 257 13.95 -17.04 4.60
N GLY A 258 13.16 -16.30 5.39
CA GLY A 258 12.99 -16.57 6.82
C GLY A 258 12.23 -17.85 7.13
N ILE A 259 11.07 -18.09 6.49
CA ILE A 259 10.21 -19.24 6.81
C ILE A 259 10.54 -20.47 5.95
N PHE A 260 10.81 -20.27 4.65
CA PHE A 260 10.93 -21.38 3.70
C PHE A 260 12.37 -21.63 3.23
N LYS A 261 13.34 -20.81 3.66
CA LYS A 261 14.75 -20.83 3.20
C LYS A 261 14.87 -20.85 1.66
N TRP A 262 13.86 -20.33 0.96
CA TRP A 262 13.83 -20.34 -0.50
C TRP A 262 14.28 -19.00 -1.06
N THR A 263 15.45 -19.02 -1.68
CA THR A 263 16.06 -17.88 -2.36
C THR A 263 15.62 -17.89 -3.83
N VAL A 264 14.88 -16.86 -4.23
CA VAL A 264 14.48 -16.63 -5.63
C VAL A 264 14.87 -15.22 -5.96
N LYS A 265 15.45 -14.99 -7.15
CA LYS A 265 15.83 -13.65 -7.61
C LYS A 265 14.61 -12.70 -7.52
N PRO A 266 14.77 -11.47 -6.98
CA PRO A 266 13.65 -10.56 -6.72
C PRO A 266 12.80 -10.25 -7.97
N TRP A 267 13.43 -10.11 -9.13
CA TRP A 267 12.72 -9.84 -10.39
C TRP A 267 11.82 -11.02 -10.82
N MET A 268 12.31 -12.26 -10.69
CA MET A 268 11.57 -13.45 -11.06
C MET A 268 10.35 -13.63 -10.14
N ARG A 269 10.56 -13.42 -8.84
CA ARG A 269 9.48 -13.45 -7.86
C ARG A 269 8.42 -12.41 -8.17
N ARG A 270 8.83 -11.18 -8.49
CA ARG A 270 7.92 -10.09 -8.87
C ARG A 270 7.09 -10.42 -10.11
N LEU A 271 7.69 -11.06 -11.12
CA LEU A 271 6.97 -11.48 -12.32
C LEU A 271 5.98 -12.60 -12.02
N ILE A 272 6.38 -13.63 -11.25
CA ILE A 272 5.52 -14.76 -10.89
C ILE A 272 4.31 -14.28 -10.09
N THR A 273 4.53 -13.53 -9.01
CA THR A 273 3.43 -13.06 -8.16
C THR A 273 2.49 -12.13 -8.93
N ARG A 274 3.03 -11.34 -9.87
CA ARG A 274 2.24 -10.48 -10.75
C ARG A 274 1.51 -11.22 -11.87
N TYR A 275 2.06 -12.30 -12.39
CA TYR A 275 1.34 -13.11 -13.36
C TYR A 275 0.13 -13.78 -12.69
N ILE A 276 0.36 -14.42 -11.53
CA ILE A 276 -0.69 -15.06 -10.73
C ILE A 276 -1.79 -14.05 -10.35
N SER A 277 -1.39 -12.80 -10.11
CA SER A 277 -2.29 -11.68 -9.84
C SER A 277 -3.26 -11.33 -10.96
N ILE A 278 -2.73 -11.23 -12.18
CA ILE A 278 -3.34 -10.45 -13.26
C ILE A 278 -4.32 -11.32 -14.02
N VAL A 279 -4.01 -12.60 -14.19
CA VAL A 279 -4.87 -13.59 -14.85
C VAL A 279 -6.32 -13.50 -14.35
N PRO A 280 -6.61 -13.62 -13.05
CA PRO A 280 -7.97 -13.52 -12.54
C PRO A 280 -8.57 -12.12 -12.67
N SER A 281 -7.79 -11.05 -12.54
CA SER A 281 -8.27 -9.69 -12.82
C SER A 281 -8.71 -9.52 -14.28
N ILE A 282 -7.96 -10.08 -15.23
CA ILE A 282 -8.29 -10.05 -16.67
C ILE A 282 -9.55 -10.87 -16.95
N ILE A 283 -9.67 -12.06 -16.36
CA ILE A 283 -10.84 -12.92 -16.52
C ILE A 283 -12.10 -12.20 -16.03
N ILE A 284 -12.05 -11.60 -14.85
CA ILE A 284 -13.19 -10.88 -14.26
C ILE A 284 -13.50 -9.62 -15.07
N ALA A 285 -12.48 -8.88 -15.52
CA ALA A 285 -12.65 -7.70 -16.37
C ALA A 285 -13.32 -8.06 -17.71
N GLY A 286 -12.94 -9.19 -18.33
CA GLY A 286 -13.49 -9.65 -19.59
C GLY A 286 -14.90 -10.23 -19.48
N ALA A 287 -15.21 -10.91 -18.37
CA ALA A 287 -16.51 -11.59 -18.19
C ALA A 287 -17.60 -10.68 -17.57
N VAL A 288 -17.25 -9.84 -16.60
CA VAL A 288 -18.21 -9.07 -15.78
C VAL A 288 -18.05 -7.56 -15.96
N GLY A 289 -16.92 -7.10 -16.50
CA GLY A 289 -16.65 -5.68 -16.71
C GLY A 289 -16.30 -4.94 -15.40
N LYS A 290 -16.52 -3.62 -15.40
CA LYS A 290 -16.07 -2.69 -14.34
C LYS A 290 -16.64 -3.04 -12.95
N ASN A 291 -17.94 -3.30 -12.86
CA ASN A 291 -18.62 -3.50 -11.57
C ASN A 291 -18.18 -4.80 -10.88
N GLY A 292 -18.02 -5.90 -11.63
CA GLY A 292 -17.51 -7.15 -11.09
C GLY A 292 -16.08 -7.03 -10.56
N LEU A 293 -15.28 -6.21 -11.23
CA LEU A 293 -13.90 -5.96 -10.87
C LEU A 293 -13.77 -5.07 -9.63
N ASN A 294 -14.61 -4.04 -9.50
CA ASN A 294 -14.70 -3.22 -8.28
C ASN A 294 -15.16 -4.06 -7.06
N ARG A 295 -16.19 -4.89 -7.22
CA ARG A 295 -16.63 -5.81 -6.15
C ARG A 295 -15.52 -6.77 -5.72
N THR A 296 -14.73 -7.27 -6.67
CA THR A 296 -13.57 -8.12 -6.39
C THR A 296 -12.49 -7.39 -5.60
N LEU A 297 -12.26 -6.09 -5.87
CA LEU A 297 -11.33 -5.25 -5.11
C LEU A 297 -11.78 -5.12 -3.66
N THR A 298 -13.03 -4.71 -3.43
CA THR A 298 -13.52 -4.52 -2.06
C THR A 298 -13.54 -5.85 -1.30
N ALA A 299 -13.91 -6.95 -1.96
CA ALA A 299 -13.87 -8.28 -1.35
C ALA A 299 -12.45 -8.67 -0.92
N THR A 300 -11.46 -8.37 -1.77
CA THR A 300 -10.04 -8.60 -1.50
C THR A 300 -9.55 -7.79 -0.29
N GLN A 301 -10.05 -6.56 -0.11
CA GLN A 301 -9.73 -5.73 1.05
C GLN A 301 -10.33 -6.29 2.33
N VAL A 302 -11.58 -6.75 2.29
CA VAL A 302 -12.25 -7.39 3.43
C VAL A 302 -11.54 -8.70 3.82
N VAL A 303 -11.15 -9.53 2.85
CA VAL A 303 -10.36 -10.72 3.15
C VAL A 303 -9.03 -10.34 3.80
N SER A 304 -8.39 -9.24 3.36
CA SER A 304 -7.15 -8.72 3.94
C SER A 304 -7.30 -8.27 5.40
N SER A 305 -8.49 -7.88 5.85
CA SER A 305 -8.72 -7.46 7.26
C SER A 305 -8.80 -8.64 8.23
N VAL A 306 -9.07 -9.85 7.74
CA VAL A 306 -9.16 -11.07 8.56
C VAL A 306 -7.77 -11.61 8.92
N ILE A 307 -6.74 -11.22 8.18
CA ILE A 307 -5.41 -11.81 8.29
C ILE A 307 -4.57 -11.28 9.46
N PRO A 308 -4.53 -9.97 9.76
CA PRO A 308 -3.65 -9.42 10.79
C PRO A 308 -3.68 -10.19 12.12
N PRO A 309 -4.85 -10.59 12.68
CA PRO A 309 -4.89 -11.38 13.91
C PRO A 309 -4.08 -12.69 13.87
N PHE A 310 -4.10 -13.40 12.73
CA PHE A 310 -3.36 -14.66 12.58
C PHE A 310 -1.85 -14.44 12.45
N VAL A 311 -1.43 -13.30 11.91
CA VAL A 311 -0.01 -12.94 11.76
C VAL A 311 0.55 -12.37 13.07
N THR A 312 -0.24 -11.57 13.80
CA THR A 312 0.20 -10.93 15.03
C THR A 312 0.14 -11.85 16.24
N ALA A 313 -0.78 -12.82 16.30
CA ALA A 313 -0.90 -13.71 17.45
C ALA A 313 0.40 -14.48 17.78
N PRO A 314 1.12 -15.11 16.82
CA PRO A 314 2.40 -15.74 17.10
C PRO A 314 3.48 -14.74 17.56
N LEU A 315 3.49 -13.52 16.98
CA LEU A 315 4.45 -12.48 17.35
C LEU A 315 4.23 -12.02 18.79
N VAL A 316 2.99 -11.71 19.16
CA VAL A 316 2.64 -11.30 20.54
C VAL A 316 2.95 -12.40 21.53
N TYR A 317 2.64 -13.66 21.20
CA TYR A 317 2.99 -14.80 22.06
C TYR A 317 4.50 -14.92 22.27
N SER A 318 5.30 -14.80 21.21
CA SER A 318 6.76 -14.87 21.30
C SER A 318 7.37 -13.71 22.11
N HIS A 319 6.81 -12.51 22.01
CA HIS A 319 7.23 -11.37 22.82
C HIS A 319 6.84 -11.52 24.29
N ALA A 320 5.64 -12.05 24.57
CA ALA A 320 5.19 -12.31 25.93
C ALA A 320 6.04 -13.40 26.61
N ALA A 321 6.37 -14.48 25.88
CA ALA A 321 7.22 -15.56 26.38
C ALA A 321 8.69 -15.15 26.58
N ALA A 322 9.18 -14.14 25.85
CA ALA A 322 10.52 -13.59 26.05
C ALA A 322 10.60 -12.58 27.22
N ALA A 323 9.45 -12.13 27.73
CA ALA A 323 9.36 -11.20 28.85
C ALA A 323 9.12 -11.88 30.22
N SER A 324 8.79 -13.18 30.21
CA SER A 324 8.63 -14.05 31.38
C SER A 324 9.89 -14.88 31.63
#